data_AF-A0A5C5UI65-F1
#
_entry.id   AF-A0A5C5UI65-F1
#
_cell.length_a   1.000
_cell.length_b   1.000
_cell.length_c   1.000
_cell.angle_alpha   90.00
_cell.angle_beta   90.00
_cell.angle_gamma   90.00
#
_symmetry.space_group_name_H-M   'P 1'
#
loop_
_entity.id
_entity.type
_entity.pdbx_description
1 polymer ?
#
loop_
_entity_poly.entity_id
_entity_poly.type
_entity_poly.pdbx_seq_one_letter_code
_entity_poly.pdbx_strand_id
1 'polypeptide(L)'
;MNLIETIDPFIMQVVFVPLVVIGIGIFAAAASKKIYMGPITTLAVTLAYNSWYFPHTFPGAPIPIAMIFSWCIIFPFFSLVLSWFFVSYARAFRDFLILVAREKSFYSK
;
A
#
# COMPACT_ATOMS: atom_id res chain seq x y z
N MET A 1 -25.64 -4.97 0.47
CA MET A 1 -24.67 -5.83 -0.22
C MET A 1 -23.30 -5.29 0.16
N ASN A 2 -22.46 -6.08 0.84
CA ASN A 2 -21.12 -5.63 1.17
C ASN A 2 -20.32 -5.51 -0.13
N LEU A 3 -19.77 -4.33 -0.42
CA LEU A 3 -19.02 -4.09 -1.67
C LEU A 3 -17.87 -5.09 -1.88
N ILE A 4 -17.28 -5.56 -0.77
CA ILE A 4 -16.20 -6.55 -0.76
C ILE A 4 -16.65 -7.91 -1.28
N GLU A 5 -17.89 -8.32 -0.99
CA GLU A 5 -18.46 -9.61 -1.46
C GLU A 5 -18.79 -9.58 -2.96
N THR A 6 -18.85 -8.39 -3.56
CA THR A 6 -19.14 -8.22 -5.00
C THR A 6 -17.86 -8.26 -5.84
N ILE A 7 -16.69 -8.04 -5.23
CA ILE A 7 -15.40 -8.04 -5.93
C ILE A 7 -14.84 -9.46 -5.93
N ASP A 8 -14.41 -9.92 -7.10
CA ASP A 8 -13.75 -11.20 -7.23
C ASP A 8 -12.50 -11.29 -6.32
N PRO A 9 -12.32 -12.35 -5.51
CA PRO A 9 -11.21 -12.47 -4.57
C PRO A 9 -9.82 -12.36 -5.21
N PHE A 10 -9.66 -12.78 -6.47
CA PHE A 10 -8.39 -12.65 -7.18
C PHE A 10 -8.10 -11.19 -7.51
N ILE A 11 -9.10 -10.46 -8.02
CA ILE A 11 -8.97 -9.01 -8.28
C ILE A 11 -8.68 -8.25 -6.97
N MET A 12 -9.36 -8.62 -5.88
CA MET A 12 -9.12 -8.02 -4.57
C MET A 12 -7.66 -8.18 -4.14
N GLN A 13 -7.10 -9.40 -4.23
CA GLN A 13 -5.76 -9.72 -3.76
C GLN A 13 -4.63 -9.21 -4.67
N VAL A 14 -4.85 -9.12 -6.00
CA VAL A 14 -3.79 -8.77 -6.97
C VAL A 14 -3.79 -7.29 -7.33
N VAL A 15 -4.93 -6.60 -7.20
CA VAL A 15 -5.05 -5.19 -7.62
C VAL A 15 -5.28 -4.28 -6.42
N PHE A 16 -6.37 -4.49 -5.67
CA PHE A 16 -6.77 -3.55 -4.63
C PHE A 16 -5.87 -3.61 -3.41
N VAL A 17 -5.64 -4.81 -2.88
CA VAL A 17 -4.83 -5.00 -1.67
C VAL A 17 -3.41 -4.45 -1.86
N PRO A 18 -2.66 -4.79 -2.93
CA PRO A 18 -1.30 -4.28 -3.11
C PRO A 18 -1.27 -2.76 -3.17
N LEU A 19 -2.18 -2.14 -3.93
CA LEU A 19 -2.24 -0.67 -4.06
C LEU A 19 -2.47 0.00 -2.70
N VAL A 20 -3.39 -0.52 -1.90
CA VAL A 20 -3.74 0.07 -0.60
C VAL A 20 -2.64 -0.18 0.43
N VAL A 21 -2.21 -1.42 0.63
CA VAL A 21 -1.27 -1.76 1.71
C VAL A 21 0.13 -1.21 1.45
N ILE A 22 0.60 -1.25 0.19
CA ILE A 22 1.88 -0.65 -0.19
C ILE A 22 1.78 0.88 -0.15
N GLY A 23 0.66 1.45 -0.60
CA GLY A 23 0.41 2.90 -0.53
C GLY A 23 0.47 3.44 0.91
N ILE A 24 -0.17 2.75 1.85
CA ILE A 24 -0.09 3.07 3.30
C ILE A 24 1.37 2.98 3.77
N GLY A 25 2.10 1.95 3.34
CA GLY A 25 3.50 1.78 3.71
C GLY A 25 4.40 2.91 3.21
N ILE A 26 4.28 3.27 1.94
CA ILE A 26 5.01 4.40 1.35
C ILE A 26 4.68 5.69 2.10
N PHE A 27 3.40 5.94 2.38
CA PHE A 27 2.97 7.11 3.13
C PHE A 27 3.61 7.16 4.53
N ALA A 28 3.62 6.05 5.26
CA ALA A 28 4.25 5.97 6.57
C ALA A 28 5.76 6.23 6.50
N ALA A 29 6.45 5.69 5.50
CA ALA A 29 7.87 5.94 5.26
C ALA A 29 8.15 7.42 4.95
N ALA A 30 7.33 8.04 4.11
CA ALA A 30 7.45 9.45 3.73
C ALA A 30 7.20 10.38 4.92
N ALA A 31 6.14 10.13 5.71
CA ALA A 31 5.81 10.92 6.90
C ALA A 31 6.89 10.83 7.99
N SER A 32 7.42 9.62 8.22
CA SER A 32 8.47 9.37 9.22
C SER A 32 9.88 9.68 8.73
N LYS A 33 10.05 9.93 7.42
CA LYS A 33 11.34 10.09 6.73
C LYS A 33 12.28 8.89 6.92
N LYS A 34 11.72 7.70 7.11
CA LYS A 34 12.46 6.45 7.41
C LYS A 34 12.06 5.38 6.40
N ILE A 35 12.98 5.01 5.52
CA ILE A 35 12.74 4.04 4.44
C ILE A 35 12.22 2.70 5.00
N TYR A 36 12.80 2.22 6.09
CA TYR A 36 12.44 0.95 6.72
C TYR A 36 11.00 0.93 7.29
N MET A 37 10.37 2.09 7.51
CA MET A 37 8.98 2.13 7.96
C MET A 37 8.02 1.63 6.89
N GLY A 38 8.37 1.73 5.60
CA GLY A 38 7.58 1.23 4.47
C GLY A 38 7.29 -0.27 4.55
N PRO A 39 8.32 -1.15 4.51
CA PRO A 39 8.11 -2.58 4.61
C PRO A 39 7.47 -3.00 5.93
N ILE A 40 7.83 -2.39 7.07
CA ILE A 40 7.26 -2.74 8.39
C ILE A 40 5.76 -2.48 8.42
N THR A 41 5.33 -1.29 7.97
CA THR A 41 3.91 -0.94 7.98
C THR A 41 3.13 -1.71 6.94
N THR A 42 3.70 -1.93 5.75
CA THR A 42 3.09 -2.80 4.72
C THR A 42 2.89 -4.22 5.24
N LEU A 43 3.88 -4.79 5.92
CA LEU A 43 3.77 -6.12 6.53
C LEU A 43 2.66 -6.16 7.58
N ALA A 44 2.64 -5.20 8.50
CA ALA A 44 1.65 -5.14 9.57
C ALA A 44 0.22 -5.01 9.02
N VAL A 45 0.02 -4.12 8.05
CA VAL A 45 -1.30 -3.92 7.43
C VAL A 45 -1.72 -5.12 6.59
N THR A 46 -0.79 -5.77 5.87
CA THR A 46 -1.08 -7.00 5.10
C THR A 46 -1.53 -8.13 6.03
N LEU A 47 -0.83 -8.36 7.13
CA LEU A 47 -1.21 -9.37 8.13
C LEU A 47 -2.57 -9.06 8.75
N ALA A 48 -2.81 -7.81 9.15
CA ALA A 48 -4.10 -7.40 9.72
C ALA A 48 -5.23 -7.59 8.71
N TYR A 49 -5.03 -7.19 7.47
CA TYR A 49 -6.00 -7.35 6.39
C TYR A 49 -6.30 -8.83 6.13
N ASN A 50 -5.30 -9.67 5.92
CA ASN A 50 -5.49 -11.09 5.63
C ASN A 50 -6.17 -11.83 6.80
N SER A 51 -5.81 -11.48 8.03
CA SER A 51 -6.40 -12.05 9.25
C SER A 51 -7.90 -11.74 9.37
N TRP A 52 -8.35 -10.63 8.81
CA TRP A 52 -9.77 -10.26 8.76
C TRP A 52 -10.47 -10.77 7.50
N TYR A 53 -9.85 -10.61 6.32
CA TYR A 53 -10.44 -10.88 5.02
C TYR A 53 -10.77 -12.35 4.79
N PHE A 54 -9.84 -13.27 5.08
CA PHE A 54 -10.05 -14.68 4.78
C PHE A 54 -11.15 -15.33 5.64
N PRO A 55 -11.20 -15.11 6.97
CA PRO A 55 -12.33 -15.60 7.78
C PRO A 55 -13.67 -14.97 7.40
N HIS A 56 -13.67 -13.69 6.99
CA HIS A 56 -14.89 -13.01 6.56
C HIS A 56 -15.41 -13.53 5.21
N THR A 57 -14.51 -13.78 4.25
CA THR A 57 -14.86 -14.19 2.88
C THR A 57 -15.20 -15.68 2.79
N PHE A 58 -14.56 -16.52 3.62
CA PHE A 58 -14.75 -17.97 3.63
C PHE A 58 -15.19 -18.45 5.03
N PRO A 59 -16.42 -18.10 5.47
CA PRO A 59 -16.89 -18.46 6.79
C PRO A 59 -16.99 -19.99 6.94
N GLY A 60 -16.46 -20.52 8.06
CA GLY A 60 -16.48 -21.96 8.36
C GLY A 60 -15.42 -22.80 7.66
N ALA A 61 -14.62 -22.21 6.76
CA ALA A 61 -13.47 -22.89 6.17
C ALA A 61 -12.26 -22.87 7.13
N PRO A 62 -11.47 -23.96 7.22
CA PRO A 62 -10.21 -23.94 7.95
C PRO A 62 -9.21 -23.06 7.20
N ILE A 63 -8.90 -21.87 7.74
CA ILE A 63 -7.95 -20.92 7.13
C ILE A 63 -6.51 -21.31 7.51
N PRO A 64 -5.67 -21.77 6.56
CA PRO A 64 -4.27 -22.07 6.83
C PRO A 64 -3.47 -20.82 7.16
N ILE A 65 -2.47 -20.95 8.03
CA ILE A 65 -1.54 -19.86 8.38
C ILE A 65 -0.86 -19.31 7.12
N ALA A 66 -0.56 -20.16 6.13
CA ALA A 66 0.02 -19.73 4.86
C ALA A 66 -0.83 -18.71 4.09
N MET A 67 -2.16 -18.76 4.21
CA MET A 67 -3.05 -17.76 3.60
C MET A 67 -2.93 -16.41 4.32
N ILE A 68 -2.87 -16.43 5.66
CA ILE A 68 -2.68 -15.21 6.46
C ILE A 68 -1.34 -14.53 6.10
N PHE A 69 -0.28 -15.32 5.95
CA PHE A 69 1.05 -14.86 5.57
C PHE A 69 1.23 -14.65 4.05
N SER A 70 0.18 -14.82 3.25
CA SER A 70 0.27 -14.58 1.80
C SER A 70 0.72 -13.15 1.52
N TRP A 71 1.60 -13.00 0.53
CA TRP A 71 2.15 -11.71 0.08
C TRP A 71 2.96 -10.91 1.12
N CYS A 72 3.17 -11.44 2.33
CA CYS A 72 3.92 -10.79 3.40
C CYS A 72 5.43 -10.66 3.14
N ILE A 73 5.94 -11.21 2.05
CA ILE A 73 7.33 -11.01 1.60
C ILE A 73 7.36 -10.06 0.40
N ILE A 74 6.50 -10.33 -0.59
CA ILE A 74 6.47 -9.61 -1.86
C ILE A 74 6.02 -8.16 -1.66
N PHE A 75 4.94 -7.89 -0.91
CA PHE A 75 4.47 -6.51 -0.71
C PHE A 75 5.47 -5.65 0.08
N PRO A 76 6.06 -6.12 1.21
CA PRO A 76 7.09 -5.35 1.88
C PRO A 76 8.33 -5.11 1.02
N PHE A 77 8.71 -6.05 0.14
CA PHE A 77 9.81 -5.83 -0.80
C PHE A 77 9.51 -4.67 -1.77
N PHE A 78 8.34 -4.67 -2.42
CA PHE A 78 7.95 -3.55 -3.28
C PHE A 78 7.82 -2.24 -2.51
N SER A 79 7.26 -2.28 -1.30
CA SER A 79 7.19 -1.13 -0.43
C SER A 79 8.58 -0.59 -0.10
N LEU A 80 9.58 -1.44 0.17
CA LEU A 80 10.94 -0.99 0.42
C LEU A 80 11.51 -0.20 -0.77
N VAL A 81 11.38 -0.74 -1.99
CA VAL A 81 11.87 -0.10 -3.22
C VAL A 81 11.19 1.26 -3.44
N LEU A 82 9.86 1.31 -3.31
CA LEU A 82 9.10 2.54 -3.51
C LEU A 82 9.34 3.55 -2.39
N SER A 83 9.39 3.11 -1.13
CA SER A 83 9.73 3.97 0.01
C SER A 83 11.13 4.55 -0.12
N TRP A 84 12.10 3.79 -0.63
CA TRP A 84 13.42 4.32 -0.94
C TRP A 84 13.31 5.46 -1.95
N PHE A 85 12.65 5.23 -3.08
CA PHE A 85 12.46 6.25 -4.11
C PHE A 85 11.78 7.50 -3.52
N PHE A 86 10.63 7.35 -2.89
CA PHE A 86 9.88 8.50 -2.37
C PHE A 86 10.60 9.23 -1.24
N VAL A 87 11.30 8.54 -0.32
CA VAL A 87 11.99 9.21 0.79
C VAL A 87 13.27 9.90 0.30
N SER A 88 14.07 9.25 -0.54
CA SER A 88 15.31 9.83 -1.08
C SER A 88 15.05 11.01 -2.01
N TYR A 89 13.99 10.93 -2.81
CA TYR A 89 13.65 11.98 -3.77
C TYR A 89 12.50 12.89 -3.32
N ALA A 90 11.97 12.72 -2.10
CA ALA A 90 10.84 13.51 -1.56
C ALA A 90 11.03 15.03 -1.72
N ARG A 91 12.25 15.51 -1.45
CA ARG A 91 12.56 16.94 -1.54
C ARG A 91 12.50 17.42 -3.00
N ALA A 92 13.20 16.72 -3.89
CA ALA A 92 13.19 17.02 -5.31
C ALA A 92 11.78 16.93 -5.91
N PHE A 93 11.01 15.91 -5.52
CA PHE A 93 9.64 15.72 -5.98
C PHE A 93 8.69 16.81 -5.46
N ARG A 94 8.81 17.21 -4.19
CA ARG A 94 8.04 18.33 -3.64
C ARG A 94 8.34 19.63 -4.38
N ASP A 95 9.62 19.91 -4.63
CA ASP A 95 10.05 21.13 -5.30
C ASP A 95 9.60 21.13 -6.77
N PHE A 96 9.60 19.97 -7.45
CA PHE A 96 9.01 19.77 -8.77
C PHE A 96 7.49 20.02 -8.78
N LEU A 97 6.74 19.44 -7.82
CA LEU A 97 5.29 19.65 -7.73
C LEU A 97 4.93 21.12 -7.52
N ILE A 98 5.70 21.85 -6.70
CA ILE A 98 5.51 23.28 -6.49
C ILE A 98 5.76 24.07 -7.79
N LEU A 99 6.79 23.69 -8.56
CA LEU A 99 7.07 24.28 -9.87
C LEU A 99 5.92 24.07 -10.86
N VAL A 100 5.44 22.83 -11.00
CA VAL A 100 4.31 22.49 -11.88
C VAL A 100 3.03 23.23 -11.46
N ALA A 101 2.76 23.35 -10.16
CA ALA A 101 1.61 24.08 -9.65
C ALA A 101 1.70 25.58 -9.94
N ARG A 102 2.90 26.17 -9.80
CA ARG A 102 3.15 27.58 -10.17
C ARG A 102 2.98 27.83 -11.67
N GLU A 103 3.45 26.91 -12.51
CA GLU A 103 3.31 27.02 -13.97
C GLU A 103 1.84 27.01 -14.39
N LYS A 104 1.03 26.07 -13.86
CA LYS A 104 -0.42 26.07 -14.11
C LYS A 104 -1.13 27.34 -13.66
N SER A 105 -0.69 27.94 -12.55
CA SER A 105 -1.24 29.22 -12.06
C SER A 105 -0.91 30.39 -13.00
N PHE A 106 0.22 30.34 -13.71
CA PHE A 106 0.66 31.39 -14.62
C PHE A 106 -0.09 31.37 -15.95
N TYR A 107 -0.38 30.19 -16.50
CA TYR A 107 -1.15 30.04 -17.76
C TYR A 107 -2.67 30.17 -17.60
N SER A 108 -3.18 30.29 -16.36
CA SER A 108 -4.60 30.47 -16.06
C SER A 108 -5.01 31.94 -15.87
N LYS A 109 -4.10 32.90 -16.10
CA LYS A 109 -4.36 34.35 -16.14
C LYS A 109 -4.33 34.84 -17.57
#